data_AF-A0A1B6YNM9-F1
#
_entry.id   AF-A0A1B6YNM9-F1
#
_cell.length_a   1.000
_cell.length_b   1.000
_cell.length_c   1.000
_cell.angle_alpha   90.00
_cell.angle_beta   90.00
_cell.angle_gamma   90.00
#
_symmetry.space_group_name_H-M   'P 1'
#
loop_
_entity.id
_entity.type
_entity.pdbx_description
1 polymer ?
#
loop_
_entity_poly.entity_id
_entity_poly.type
_entity_poly.pdbx_seq_one_letter_code
_entity_poly.pdbx_strand_id
1 'polypeptide(L)'
;MCNACGFPTRPGHWTDAGADNAGDRLRLQLRRAQVLNKLLKGYGFTARPPGHAPGFALSSFSGRTTILPDLEAVWQEAARQLGHPIDPLDPRFTAQADPAT
;
A
#
# COMPACT_ATOMS: atom_id res chain seq x y z
N MET A 1 23.22 -10.71 -3.19
CA MET A 1 22.95 -12.03 -2.60
C MET A 1 22.32 -11.84 -1.22
N CYS A 2 21.36 -12.70 -0.89
CA CYS A 2 20.24 -12.48 0.04
C CYS A 2 20.59 -12.54 1.55
N ASN A 3 20.06 -11.60 2.33
CA ASN A 3 19.85 -11.72 3.79
C ASN A 3 18.79 -10.74 4.37
N ALA A 4 18.43 -9.64 3.69
CA ALA A 4 17.78 -8.51 4.37
C ALA A 4 16.33 -8.18 3.94
N CYS A 5 15.60 -9.10 3.29
CA CYS A 5 14.24 -8.82 2.81
C CYS A 5 13.21 -8.61 3.94
N GLY A 6 13.59 -8.81 5.19
CA GLY A 6 12.75 -8.54 6.34
C GLY A 6 13.27 -7.34 7.10
N PHE A 7 13.08 -6.12 6.58
CA PHE A 7 13.21 -4.91 7.38
C PHE A 7 12.53 -5.15 8.74
N PRO A 8 13.19 -4.84 9.87
CA PRO A 8 12.52 -4.93 11.15
C PRO A 8 11.26 -4.06 11.07
N THR A 9 10.14 -4.61 11.52
CA THR A 9 8.90 -3.83 11.64
C THR A 9 9.22 -2.57 12.43
N ARG A 10 8.74 -1.41 11.97
CA ARG A 10 8.69 -0.26 12.86
C ARG A 10 7.81 -0.69 14.04
N PRO A 11 8.32 -0.79 15.28
CA PRO A 11 7.51 -1.27 16.39
C PRO A 11 6.23 -0.43 16.48
N GLY A 12 5.07 -1.08 16.44
CA GLY A 12 3.78 -0.44 16.67
C GLY A 12 3.04 0.10 15.43
N HIS A 13 3.48 -0.11 14.19
CA HIS A 13 2.62 0.24 13.05
C HIS A 13 1.55 -0.84 12.84
N TRP A 14 0.29 -0.51 13.10
CA TRP A 14 -0.85 -1.44 13.14
C TRP A 14 -1.00 -2.29 11.87
N THR A 15 -0.57 -1.78 10.71
CA THR A 15 -0.64 -2.57 9.48
C THR A 15 0.25 -3.80 9.55
N ASP A 16 1.41 -3.72 10.23
CA ASP A 16 2.47 -4.75 10.32
C ASP A 16 2.19 -5.86 11.34
N ALA A 17 1.04 -5.84 12.00
CA ALA A 17 0.64 -6.86 12.96
C ALA A 17 0.62 -8.27 12.32
N GLY A 18 1.17 -9.27 13.02
CA GLY A 18 1.18 -10.68 12.61
C GLY A 18 2.29 -11.09 11.64
N ALA A 19 3.31 -10.24 11.40
CA ALA A 19 4.45 -10.56 10.54
C ALA A 19 5.73 -10.87 11.33
N ASP A 20 5.78 -12.05 11.93
CA ASP A 20 6.81 -12.43 12.91
C ASP A 20 8.19 -12.70 12.28
N ASN A 21 8.22 -13.16 11.03
CA ASN A 21 9.46 -13.42 10.29
C ASN A 21 9.55 -12.63 8.98
N ALA A 22 10.74 -12.63 8.36
CA ALA A 22 11.02 -11.89 7.13
C ALA A 22 10.11 -12.30 5.96
N GLY A 23 9.75 -13.60 5.87
CA GLY A 23 8.86 -14.11 4.84
C GLY A 23 7.44 -13.57 5.00
N ASP A 24 6.93 -13.51 6.22
CA ASP A 24 5.60 -12.98 6.51
C ASP A 24 5.51 -11.48 6.25
N ARG A 25 6.58 -10.74 6.57
CA ARG A 25 6.69 -9.31 6.21
C ARG A 25 6.61 -9.09 4.70
N LEU A 26 7.34 -9.89 3.92
CA LEU A 26 7.30 -9.81 2.47
C LEU A 26 5.91 -10.15 1.92
N ARG A 27 5.29 -11.24 2.41
CA ARG A 27 3.92 -11.63 2.02
C ARG A 27 2.91 -10.56 2.34
N LEU A 28 2.98 -9.99 3.55
CA LEU A 28 2.10 -8.93 4.00
C LEU A 28 2.27 -7.67 3.14
N GLN A 29 3.50 -7.28 2.82
CA GLN A 29 3.77 -6.13 1.96
C GLN A 29 3.23 -6.33 0.53
N LEU A 30 3.40 -7.53 -0.04
CA LEU A 30 2.84 -7.88 -1.34
C LEU A 30 1.30 -7.85 -1.31
N ARG A 31 0.68 -8.41 -0.26
CA ARG A 31 -0.79 -8.38 -0.07
C ARG A 31 -1.32 -6.95 0.01
N ARG A 32 -0.67 -6.06 0.76
CA ARG A 32 -1.08 -4.65 0.83
C ARG A 32 -0.99 -3.95 -0.52
N ALA A 33 0.11 -4.15 -1.26
CA ALA A 33 0.24 -3.60 -2.60
C ALA A 33 -0.86 -4.12 -3.54
N GLN A 34 -1.26 -5.39 -3.42
CA GLN A 34 -2.39 -5.95 -4.17
C GLN A 34 -3.71 -5.26 -3.83
N VAL A 35 -4.01 -5.05 -2.54
CA VAL A 35 -5.23 -4.36 -2.09
C VAL A 35 -5.22 -2.90 -2.57
N LEU A 36 -4.13 -2.16 -2.37
CA LEU A 36 -3.97 -0.79 -2.86
C LEU A 36 -4.24 -0.69 -4.36
N ASN A 37 -3.73 -1.62 -5.15
CA ASN A 37 -3.91 -1.61 -6.59
C ASN A 37 -5.35 -1.89 -7.05
N LYS A 38 -6.23 -2.43 -6.19
CA LYS A 38 -7.68 -2.50 -6.51
C LYS A 38 -8.31 -1.11 -6.52
N LEU A 39 -7.82 -0.21 -5.66
CA LEU A 39 -8.33 1.16 -5.51
C LEU A 39 -7.62 2.12 -6.48
N LEU A 40 -6.28 2.08 -6.49
CA LEU A 40 -5.42 3.06 -7.16
C LEU A 40 -5.42 2.97 -8.69
N LYS A 41 -5.69 1.79 -9.26
CA LYS A 41 -5.70 1.62 -10.73
C LYS A 41 -6.73 2.51 -11.43
N GLY A 42 -7.90 2.70 -10.82
CA GLY A 42 -8.95 3.58 -11.36
C GLY A 42 -8.54 5.06 -11.42
N TYR A 43 -7.49 5.42 -10.69
CA TYR A 43 -6.92 6.77 -10.64
C TYR A 43 -5.60 6.91 -11.43
N GLY A 44 -5.19 5.88 -12.18
CA GLY A 44 -3.94 5.91 -12.94
C GLY A 44 -2.68 5.72 -12.08
N PHE A 45 -2.81 5.17 -10.87
CA PHE A 45 -1.69 4.85 -10.00
C PHE A 45 -1.45 3.35 -9.86
N THR A 46 -0.21 2.98 -9.53
CA THR A 46 0.17 1.61 -9.15
C THR A 46 1.13 1.65 -7.97
N ALA A 47 0.83 0.88 -6.92
CA ALA A 47 1.70 0.69 -5.77
C ALA A 47 2.48 -0.63 -5.89
N ARG A 48 3.77 -0.61 -5.53
CA ARG A 48 4.63 -1.80 -5.45
C ARG A 48 5.48 -1.75 -4.19
N PRO A 49 5.92 -2.89 -3.63
CA PRO A 49 7.01 -2.89 -2.67
C PRO A 49 8.28 -2.31 -3.32
N PRO A 50 9.04 -1.43 -2.65
CA PRO A 50 10.26 -0.83 -3.20
C PRO A 50 11.47 -1.80 -3.18
N GLY A 51 11.31 -3.00 -2.61
CA GLY A 51 12.26 -4.11 -2.65
C GLY A 51 13.41 -4.01 -1.63
N HIS A 52 13.97 -2.81 -1.45
CA HIS A 52 15.12 -2.54 -0.57
C HIS A 52 14.82 -1.46 0.48
N ALA A 53 13.55 -1.16 0.72
CA ALA A 53 13.10 -0.24 1.76
C ALA A 53 11.72 -0.68 2.31
N PRO A 54 11.33 -0.27 3.53
CA PRO A 54 9.93 -0.34 3.94
C PRO A 54 9.06 0.64 3.13
N GLY A 55 7.75 0.44 3.17
CA GLY A 55 6.79 1.34 2.51
C GLY A 55 6.47 0.96 1.06
N PHE A 56 6.11 1.94 0.24
CA PHE A 56 5.53 1.73 -1.10
C PHE A 56 6.22 2.59 -2.15
N ALA A 57 6.50 2.01 -3.31
CA ALA A 57 6.75 2.77 -4.53
C ALA A 57 5.42 3.04 -5.23
N LEU A 58 5.03 4.31 -5.33
CA LEU A 58 3.82 4.77 -6.03
C LEU A 58 4.19 5.32 -7.41
N SER A 59 3.77 4.63 -8.46
CA SER A 59 3.94 5.06 -9.85
C SER A 59 2.64 5.64 -10.39
N SER A 60 2.74 6.68 -11.22
CA SER A 60 1.64 7.34 -11.92
C SER A 60 1.70 7.09 -13.42
N PHE A 61 0.59 7.31 -14.15
CA PHE A 61 0.55 7.18 -15.60
C PHE A 61 1.53 8.11 -16.34
N SER A 62 1.90 9.25 -15.74
CA SER A 62 2.92 10.16 -16.30
C SER A 62 4.36 9.65 -16.15
N GLY A 63 4.56 8.46 -15.55
CA GLY A 63 5.88 7.86 -15.34
C GLY A 63 6.57 8.28 -14.05
N ARG A 64 6.03 9.25 -13.29
CA ARG A 64 6.58 9.61 -11.97
C ARG A 64 6.43 8.46 -10.99
N THR A 65 7.51 8.11 -10.29
CA THR A 65 7.53 7.12 -9.20
C THR A 65 8.11 7.74 -7.93
N THR A 66 7.39 7.61 -6.82
CA THR A 66 7.78 8.15 -5.51
C THR A 66 7.87 7.01 -4.48
N ILE A 67 8.93 6.98 -3.66
CA ILE A 67 9.05 6.05 -2.54
C ILE A 67 8.42 6.70 -1.31
N LEU A 68 7.47 6.01 -0.69
CA LEU A 68 6.64 6.52 0.40
C LEU A 68 6.78 5.61 1.62
N PRO A 69 6.90 6.16 2.83
CA PRO A 69 7.27 5.39 4.02
C PRO A 69 6.18 4.44 4.51
N ASP A 70 4.90 4.77 4.29
CA ASP A 70 3.76 4.06 4.85
C ASP A 70 2.49 4.24 3.98
N LEU A 71 1.39 3.68 4.48
CA LEU A 71 0.09 3.72 3.80
C LEU A 71 -0.52 5.14 3.80
N GLU A 72 -0.30 5.93 4.84
CA GLU A 72 -0.83 7.29 4.92
C GLU A 72 -0.20 8.18 3.85
N ALA A 73 1.12 8.08 3.69
CA ALA A 73 1.86 8.81 2.67
C ALA A 73 1.42 8.45 1.25
N VAL A 74 0.97 7.21 0.99
CA VAL A 74 0.37 6.81 -0.30
C VAL A 74 -0.87 7.63 -0.61
N TRP A 75 -1.77 7.79 0.35
CA TRP A 75 -3.00 8.56 0.15
C TRP A 75 -2.71 10.05 -0.02
N GLN A 76 -1.82 10.61 0.80
CA GLN A 76 -1.43 12.01 0.70
C GLN A 76 -0.79 12.34 -0.66
N GLU A 77 0.13 11.49 -1.11
CA GLU A 77 0.78 11.70 -2.41
C GLU A 77 -0.22 11.54 -3.56
N ALA A 78 -1.06 10.49 -3.56
CA ALA A 78 -2.07 10.31 -4.60
C ALA A 78 -3.06 11.47 -4.66
N ALA A 79 -3.54 11.95 -3.50
CA ALA A 79 -4.42 13.11 -3.41
C ALA A 79 -3.74 14.39 -3.94
N ARG A 80 -2.48 14.62 -3.58
CA ARG A 80 -1.67 15.74 -4.09
C ARG A 80 -1.52 15.71 -5.61
N GLN A 81 -1.36 14.52 -6.20
CA GLN A 81 -1.23 14.37 -7.65
C GLN A 81 -2.57 14.55 -8.39
N LEU A 82 -3.70 14.13 -7.78
CA LEU A 82 -5.04 14.28 -8.37
C LEU A 82 -5.65 15.67 -8.15
N GLY A 83 -5.20 16.41 -7.12
CA GLY A 83 -5.78 17.68 -6.72
C GLY A 83 -7.01 17.56 -5.80
N HIS A 84 -7.39 16.34 -5.41
CA HIS A 84 -8.48 16.07 -4.47
C HIS A 84 -8.21 14.74 -3.71
N PRO A 85 -8.78 14.54 -2.51
CA PRO A 85 -8.60 13.30 -1.77
C PRO A 85 -9.21 12.08 -2.49
N ILE A 86 -8.65 10.90 -2.22
CA ILE A 86 -9.22 9.61 -2.59
C ILE A 86 -9.95 9.08 -1.35
N ASP A 87 -11.24 8.75 -1.48
CA ASP A 87 -11.97 8.03 -0.44
C ASP A 87 -11.79 6.51 -0.65
N PRO A 88 -11.03 5.82 0.22
CA PRO A 88 -10.84 4.36 0.12
C PRO A 88 -12.08 3.57 0.56
N LEU A 89 -13.04 4.21 1.24
CA LEU A 89 -14.29 3.60 1.70
C LEU A 89 -15.48 3.92 0.78
N ASP A 90 -15.24 4.62 -0.33
CA ASP A 90 -16.25 4.93 -1.34
C ASP A 90 -17.06 3.66 -1.69
N PRO A 91 -18.40 3.72 -1.70
CA PRO A 91 -19.27 2.59 -2.02
C PRO A 91 -18.88 1.79 -3.27
N ARG A 92 -18.25 2.44 -4.25
CA ARG A 92 -17.75 1.78 -5.46
C ARG A 92 -16.66 0.72 -5.21
N PHE A 93 -16.01 0.77 -4.04
CA PHE A 93 -14.96 -0.16 -3.63
C PHE A 93 -15.40 -1.11 -2.52
N THR A 94 -16.43 -0.75 -1.76
CA THR A 94 -16.86 -1.46 -0.55
C THR A 94 -18.10 -2.31 -0.73
N ALA A 95 -18.66 -2.39 -1.96
CA ALA A 95 -19.83 -3.20 -2.37
C ALA A 95 -20.42 -4.03 -1.22
N GLN A 96 -21.43 -3.44 -0.58
CA GLN A 96 -22.26 -3.93 0.53
C GLN A 96 -21.75 -5.23 1.18
N ALA A 97 -21.05 -5.11 2.30
CA ALA A 97 -20.99 -6.24 3.23
C ALA A 97 -22.44 -6.53 3.66
N ASP A 98 -23.00 -7.64 3.20
CA ASP A 98 -24.27 -8.15 3.74
C ASP A 98 -24.13 -8.17 5.27
N PRO A 99 -25.00 -7.49 6.03
CA PRO A 99 -25.04 -7.67 7.47
C PRO A 99 -25.40 -9.15 7.68
N ALA A 100 -24.43 -9.92 8.19
CA ALA A 100 -24.55 -11.34 8.43
C ALA A 100 -25.91 -11.68 9.08
N THR A 101 -26.63 -12.62 8.45
CA THR A 101 -27.74 -13.37 9.06
C THR A 101 -27.20 -14.35 10.09
#